data_AF-A0A0Q7QW99-F1
#
_entry.id   AF-A0A0Q7QW99-F1
#
_cell.length_a   1.000
_cell.length_b   1.000
_cell.length_c   1.000
_cell.angle_alpha   90.00
_cell.angle_beta   90.00
_cell.angle_gamma   90.00
#
_symmetry.space_group_name_H-M   'P 1'
#
loop_
_entity.id
_entity.type
_entity.pdbx_description
1 polymer ?
#
loop_
_entity_poly.entity_id
_entity_poly.type
_entity_poly.pdbx_seq_one_letter_code
_entity_poly.pdbx_strand_id
1 'polypeptide(L)'
;MDVMTALLPMAAQVCPKAPPGAVGPTNEITSYVLWGVIVLFGLGIVIAIGAIIAGRVFSLPHASKVGVISVVVVFACAIAYLVLPGMLNGILGKGCI
;
A
#
# COMPACT_ATOMS: atom_id res chain seq x y z
N MET A 1 17.77 -11.52 31.21
CA MET A 1 19.24 -11.48 31.02
C MET A 1 19.41 -11.49 29.52
N ASP A 2 19.75 -10.39 28.85
CA ASP A 2 20.96 -9.62 29.12
C ASP A 2 20.75 -8.11 29.20
N VAL A 3 21.16 -7.60 30.34
CA VAL A 3 21.15 -6.21 30.80
C VAL A 3 22.28 -5.40 30.10
N MET A 4 22.73 -5.81 28.91
CA MET A 4 23.92 -5.29 28.22
C MET A 4 23.66 -4.27 27.10
N THR A 5 22.42 -4.07 26.65
CA THR A 5 22.07 -2.96 25.72
C THR A 5 21.61 -1.68 26.43
N ALA A 6 21.77 -1.62 27.76
CA ALA A 6 21.34 -0.49 28.57
C ALA A 6 22.39 0.64 28.74
N LEU A 7 23.60 0.57 28.13
CA LEU A 7 24.71 1.42 28.61
C LEU A 7 25.66 2.09 27.59
N LEU A 8 25.42 2.13 26.27
CA LEU A 8 26.35 2.83 25.36
C LEU A 8 25.65 3.43 24.12
N PRO A 9 25.70 4.75 23.87
CA PRO A 9 25.72 5.90 24.76
C PRO A 9 24.50 6.81 24.52
N MET A 10 24.11 7.57 25.54
CA MET A 10 23.32 8.78 25.35
C MET A 10 24.20 9.85 24.66
N ALA A 11 24.23 9.84 23.33
CA ALA A 11 24.84 10.90 22.53
C ALA A 11 24.09 11.05 21.20
N ALA A 12 23.03 11.86 21.24
CA ALA A 12 22.36 12.50 20.10
C ALA A 12 21.70 11.60 19.03
N GLN A 13 21.06 10.50 19.44
CA GLN A 13 20.19 9.75 18.54
C GLN A 13 18.90 10.53 18.24
N VAL A 14 18.83 11.22 17.10
CA VAL A 14 17.60 11.88 16.64
C VAL A 14 16.66 10.79 16.13
N CYS A 15 15.97 10.13 17.07
CA CYS A 15 14.89 9.22 16.77
C CYS A 15 13.62 10.03 16.42
N PRO A 16 12.94 9.78 15.29
CA PRO A 16 11.59 10.30 15.08
C PRO A 16 10.63 9.54 16.01
N LYS A 17 10.64 9.90 17.30
CA LYS A 17 9.60 9.49 18.24
C LYS A 17 8.36 10.27 17.86
N ALA A 18 7.37 9.60 17.26
CA ALA A 18 6.04 10.18 17.11
C ALA A 18 5.58 10.65 18.51
N PRO A 19 5.25 11.95 18.67
CA PRO A 19 4.94 12.53 19.97
C PRO A 19 3.81 11.73 20.64
N PRO A 20 3.95 11.35 21.93
CA PRO A 20 2.94 10.59 22.64
C PRO A 20 1.61 11.36 22.62
N GLY A 21 0.63 10.83 21.87
CA GLY A 21 -0.65 11.49 21.56
C GLY A 21 -1.03 11.44 20.08
N ALA A 22 -0.07 11.37 19.15
CA ALA A 22 -0.33 11.31 17.71
C ALA A 22 -0.47 9.89 17.14
N VAL A 23 -0.07 8.86 17.90
CA VAL A 23 -0.10 7.46 17.44
C VAL A 23 -1.53 6.93 17.20
N GLY A 24 -2.50 7.37 17.99
CA GLY A 24 -3.92 7.02 17.80
C GLY A 24 -4.47 7.54 16.47
N PRO A 25 -4.50 8.87 16.23
CA PRO A 25 -5.06 9.42 15.00
C PRO A 25 -4.30 8.98 13.74
N THR A 26 -2.98 8.82 13.79
CA THR A 26 -2.21 8.35 12.63
C THR A 26 -2.54 6.90 12.27
N ASN A 27 -2.76 6.04 13.25
CA ASN A 27 -3.14 4.64 13.00
C ASN A 27 -4.57 4.53 12.44
N GLU A 28 -5.50 5.35 12.93
CA GLU A 28 -6.88 5.39 12.44
C GLU A 28 -6.95 5.87 10.98
N ILE A 29 -6.25 6.96 10.65
CA ILE A 29 -6.21 7.48 9.27
C ILE A 29 -5.57 6.45 8.34
N THR A 30 -4.47 5.84 8.79
CA THR A 30 -3.78 4.81 7.99
C THR A 30 -4.67 3.60 7.75
N SER A 31 -5.46 3.17 8.74
CA SER A 31 -6.35 2.01 8.61
C SER A 31 -7.52 2.29 7.65
N TYR A 32 -8.13 3.47 7.70
CA TYR A 32 -9.17 3.87 6.73
C TYR A 32 -8.64 3.93 5.30
N VAL A 33 -7.43 4.43 5.10
CA VAL A 33 -6.79 4.46 3.78
C VAL A 33 -6.50 3.04 3.29
N LEU A 34 -5.99 2.16 4.16
CA LEU A 34 -5.76 0.75 3.83
C LEU A 34 -7.05 0.07 3.35
N TRP A 35 -8.14 0.27 4.10
CA TRP A 35 -9.45 -0.28 3.77
C TRP A 35 -10.02 0.29 2.47
N GLY A 36 -9.87 1.60 2.25
CA GLY A 36 -10.28 2.26 1.01
C GLY A 36 -9.57 1.72 -0.23
N VAL A 37 -8.26 1.47 -0.12
CA VAL A 37 -7.47 0.89 -1.22
C VAL A 37 -7.89 -0.55 -1.52
N ILE A 38 -8.17 -1.36 -0.49
CA ILE A 38 -8.67 -2.74 -0.66
C ILE A 38 -10.01 -2.75 -1.41
N VAL A 39 -10.92 -1.83 -1.09
CA VAL A 39 -12.21 -1.71 -1.79
C VAL A 39 -12.01 -1.30 -3.26
N LEU A 40 -11.09 -0.38 -3.54
CA LEU A 40 -10.73 0.02 -4.91
C LEU A 40 -10.19 -1.16 -5.74
N PHE A 41 -9.40 -2.06 -5.15
CA PHE A 41 -8.97 -3.28 -5.82
C PHE A 41 -10.14 -4.21 -6.15
N GLY A 42 -11.08 -4.39 -5.22
CA GLY A 42 -12.28 -5.20 -5.44
C GLY A 42 -13.14 -4.66 -6.59
N LEU A 43 -13.42 -3.34 -6.58
CA LEU A 43 -14.15 -2.66 -7.65
C LEU A 43 -13.43 -2.76 -9.00
N GLY A 44 -12.10 -2.60 -9.01
CA GLY A 44 -11.29 -2.72 -10.22
C GLY A 44 -11.43 -4.09 -10.90
N ILE A 45 -11.43 -5.17 -10.12
CA ILE A 45 -11.63 -6.54 -10.64
C ILE A 45 -13.04 -6.72 -11.20
N VAL A 46 -14.06 -6.26 -10.48
CA VAL A 46 -15.47 -6.36 -10.92
C VAL A 46 -15.68 -5.61 -12.24
N ILE A 47 -15.17 -4.38 -12.35
CA ILE A 47 -15.30 -3.56 -13.56
C ILE A 47 -14.52 -4.19 -14.72
N ALA A 48 -13.33 -4.76 -14.47
CA ALA A 48 -12.53 -5.41 -15.51
C ALA A 48 -13.24 -6.65 -16.08
N ILE A 49 -13.81 -7.51 -15.22
CA ILE A 49 -14.61 -8.66 -15.65
C ILE A 49 -15.84 -8.19 -16.44
N GLY A 50 -16.54 -7.16 -15.95
CA GLY A 50 -17.69 -6.57 -16.62
C GLY A 50 -17.35 -6.04 -18.02
N ALA A 51 -16.21 -5.36 -18.16
CA ALA A 51 -15.74 -4.84 -19.45
C ALA A 51 -15.38 -5.96 -20.45
N ILE A 52 -14.80 -7.06 -19.97
CA ILE A 52 -14.46 -8.21 -20.83
C ILE A 52 -15.73 -8.89 -21.34
N ILE A 53 -16.70 -9.14 -20.45
CA ILE A 53 -17.97 -9.80 -20.81
C ILE A 53 -18.79 -8.90 -21.74
N ALA A 54 -18.98 -7.62 -21.39
CA ALA A 54 -19.70 -6.67 -22.23
C ALA A 54 -19.02 -6.49 -23.59
N GLY A 55 -17.69 -6.35 -23.63
CA GLY A 55 -16.94 -6.21 -24.88
C GLY A 55 -17.07 -7.42 -25.82
N ARG A 56 -17.19 -8.64 -25.26
CA ARG A 56 -17.44 -9.86 -26.04
C ARG A 56 -18.88 -9.95 -26.54
N VAL A 57 -19.87 -9.55 -25.74
CA VAL A 57 -21.29 -9.57 -26.11
C VAL A 57 -21.60 -8.53 -27.20
N PHE A 58 -21.01 -7.34 -27.13
CA PHE A 58 -21.27 -6.29 -28.11
C PHE A 58 -20.40 -6.38 -29.38
N SER A 59 -19.56 -7.41 -29.54
CA SER A 59 -18.67 -7.60 -30.70
C SER A 59 -17.83 -6.36 -31.07
N LEU A 60 -17.51 -5.52 -30.08
CA LEU A 60 -16.67 -4.34 -30.23
C LEU A 60 -15.24 -4.71 -29.86
N PRO A 61 -14.34 -4.92 -30.84
CA PRO A 61 -12.97 -5.38 -30.58
C PRO A 61 -12.16 -4.35 -29.76
N HIS A 62 -12.56 -3.08 -29.79
CA HIS A 62 -11.91 -2.03 -29.01
C HIS A 62 -12.17 -2.20 -27.51
N ALA A 63 -13.40 -2.51 -27.10
CA ALA A 63 -13.78 -2.62 -25.68
C ALA A 63 -13.11 -3.80 -24.97
N SER A 64 -12.98 -4.94 -25.67
CA SER A 64 -12.34 -6.13 -25.10
C SER A 64 -10.83 -5.95 -24.90
N LYS A 65 -10.14 -5.21 -25.78
CA LYS A 65 -8.71 -4.89 -25.59
C LYS A 65 -8.48 -4.03 -24.35
N VAL A 66 -9.29 -2.98 -24.15
CA VAL A 66 -9.14 -2.11 -22.96
C VAL A 66 -9.49 -2.86 -21.67
N GLY A 67 -10.43 -3.82 -21.74
CA GLY A 67 -10.77 -4.69 -20.61
C GLY A 67 -9.63 -5.60 -20.17
N VAL A 68 -8.81 -6.13 -21.10
CA VAL A 68 -7.64 -6.93 -20.73
C VAL A 68 -6.50 -6.03 -20.19
N ILE A 69 -6.30 -4.86 -20.79
CA ILE A 69 -5.29 -3.90 -20.33
C ILE A 69 -5.58 -3.45 -18.90
N SER A 70 -6.85 -3.22 -18.54
CA SER A 70 -7.20 -2.84 -17.16
C SER A 70 -6.90 -3.93 -16.14
N VAL A 71 -7.07 -5.22 -16.47
CA VAL A 71 -6.67 -6.33 -15.58
C VAL A 71 -5.18 -6.30 -15.29
N VAL A 72 -4.34 -6.09 -16.32
CA VAL A 72 -2.88 -6.01 -16.16
C VAL A 72 -2.47 -4.83 -15.28
N VAL A 73 -3.12 -3.67 -15.46
CA VAL A 73 -2.85 -2.48 -14.64
C VAL A 73 -3.25 -2.70 -13.17
N VAL A 74 -4.40 -3.32 -12.90
CA VAL A 74 -4.81 -3.67 -11.53
C VAL A 74 -3.79 -4.60 -10.87
N PHE A 75 -3.27 -5.58 -11.62
CA PHE A 75 -2.22 -6.48 -11.13
C PHE A 75 -0.90 -5.75 -10.83
N ALA A 76 -0.50 -4.83 -11.70
CA ALA A 76 0.67 -3.98 -11.46
C ALA A 76 0.51 -3.09 -10.22
N CYS A 77 -0.67 -2.50 -10.04
CA CYS A 77 -1.01 -1.74 -8.82
C CYS A 77 -0.94 -2.61 -7.56
N ALA A 78 -1.36 -3.88 -7.62
CA ALA A 78 -1.29 -4.79 -6.48
C ALA A 78 0.17 -5.06 -6.06
N ILE A 79 1.06 -5.26 -7.05
CA ILE A 79 2.50 -5.41 -6.79
C ILE A 79 3.07 -4.13 -6.19
N ALA A 80 2.76 -2.96 -6.76
CA ALA A 80 3.23 -1.68 -6.24
C ALA A 80 2.77 -1.44 -4.80
N TYR A 81 1.54 -1.84 -4.46
CA TYR A 81 0.99 -1.72 -3.11
C TYR A 81 1.74 -2.57 -2.08
N LEU A 82 2.25 -3.74 -2.48
CA LEU A 82 3.07 -4.60 -1.62
C LEU A 82 4.50 -4.07 -1.45
N VAL A 83 5.04 -3.41 -2.47
CA VAL A 83 6.43 -2.90 -2.47
C VAL A 83 6.54 -1.54 -1.75
N LEU A 84 5.50 -0.70 -1.83
CA LEU A 84 5.47 0.63 -1.20
C LEU A 84 5.81 0.64 0.30
N PRO A 85 5.21 -0.20 1.16
CA PRO A 85 5.56 -0.22 2.58
C PRO A 85 7.01 -0.66 2.80
N GLY A 86 7.57 -1.53 1.97
CA GLY A 86 8.98 -1.92 2.03
C GLY A 86 9.92 -0.76 1.66
N MET A 87 9.61 -0.03 0.58
CA MET A 87 10.36 1.15 0.16
C MET A 87 10.25 2.29 1.17
N LEU A 88 9.06 2.55 1.72
CA LEU A 88 8.83 3.55 2.74
C LEU A 88 9.60 3.22 4.02
N ASN A 89 9.61 1.96 4.46
CA ASN A 89 10.43 1.55 5.61
C ASN A 89 11.94 1.61 5.33
N GLY A 90 12.37 1.46 4.07
CA GLY A 90 13.77 1.61 3.66
C GLY A 90 14.23 3.08 3.60
N ILE A 91 13.38 3.99 3.13
CA ILE A 91 13.68 5.44 3.04
C ILE A 91 13.52 6.14 4.39
N LEU A 92 12.48 5.79 5.16
CA LEU A 92 12.20 6.39 6.46
C LEU A 92 13.08 5.83 7.59
N GLY A 93 13.79 4.72 7.34
CA GLY A 93 14.70 4.07 8.28
C GLY A 93 13.97 3.38 9.45
N LYS A 94 14.46 2.20 9.85
CA LYS A 94 14.05 1.52 11.10
C LYS A 94 14.97 1.81 12.28
N GLY A 95 16.00 2.63 12.10
CA GLY A 95 17.02 2.90 13.12
C GLY A 95 17.22 4.39 13.24
N CYS A 96 17.22 4.87 14.47
CA CYS A 96 17.79 6.16 14.79
C CYS A 96 19.26 6.22 14.32
N ILE A 97 19.75 7.40 13.95
CA ILE A 97 21.19 7.67 13.68
C ILE A 97 21.93 7.95 14.97
#